data_AF-A0A812MXX0-F1
#
_entry.id   AF-A0A812MXX0-F1
#
_cell.length_a   1.000
_cell.length_b   1.000
_cell.length_c   1.000
_cell.angle_alpha   90.00
_cell.angle_beta   90.00
_cell.angle_gamma   90.00
#
_symmetry.space_group_name_H-M   'P 1'
#
loop_
_entity.id
_entity.type
_entity.pdbx_description
1 polymer ?
#
loop_
_entity_poly.entity_id
_entity_poly.type
_entity_poly.pdbx_seq_one_letter_code
_entity_poly.pdbx_strand_id
1 'polypeptide(L)'
;MLANRVLCHTSFRTASTQEGGERQELLLRALRVAAPIGDTAGQLARAVVEDDVQRTQVPSLLVSANGLHTALVQALMRLSGSSFMEKETSMLVKEVEAMKPSPTSSGTSSSMHVAVESFLKSMIHSLRVGQALVHPSLASVCHLIYAAAEVKFGILAAQNAVGTLLVSRVITPSLLRVQRPDAGGASERVSELSRLLQRIAHFAHHDDEARGQTLPDLNQVLKHVASLREL
;
A
#
# COMPACT_ATOMS: atom_id res chain seq x y z
N MET A 1 -24.00 28.18 27.20
CA MET A 1 -22.70 27.46 27.14
C MET A 1 -22.74 26.32 26.11
N LEU A 2 -22.84 26.62 24.80
CA LEU A 2 -22.95 25.56 23.76
C LEU A 2 -22.18 25.89 22.46
N ALA A 3 -21.15 26.75 22.51
CA ALA A 3 -20.37 27.14 21.32
C ALA A 3 -18.95 26.56 21.26
N ASN A 4 -18.46 25.86 22.30
CA ASN A 4 -17.03 25.48 22.40
C ASN A 4 -16.69 24.03 22.01
N ARG A 5 -17.64 23.21 21.53
CA ARG A 5 -17.37 21.79 21.19
C ARG A 5 -17.16 21.47 19.72
N VAL A 6 -17.45 22.41 18.80
CA VAL A 6 -17.37 22.15 17.35
C VAL A 6 -16.01 22.52 16.75
N LEU A 7 -15.22 23.38 17.42
CA LEU A 7 -13.92 23.85 16.91
C LEU A 7 -12.73 22.89 17.17
N CYS A 8 -12.84 21.95 18.12
CA CYS A 8 -11.76 21.00 18.40
C CYS A 8 -11.62 19.89 17.34
N HIS A 9 -12.70 19.50 16.65
CA HIS A 9 -12.64 18.41 15.67
C HIS A 9 -12.13 18.82 14.30
N THR A 10 -12.29 20.09 13.90
CA THR A 10 -11.76 20.62 12.65
C THR A 10 -10.26 20.93 12.77
N SER A 11 -9.80 21.45 13.90
CA SER A 11 -8.38 21.82 14.09
C SER A 11 -7.43 20.61 14.17
N PHE A 12 -7.92 19.45 14.64
CA PHE A 12 -7.11 18.22 14.71
C PHE A 12 -6.94 17.53 13.34
N ARG A 13 -7.90 17.72 12.44
CA ARG A 13 -7.91 17.12 11.10
C ARG A 13 -7.05 17.92 10.12
N THR A 14 -6.97 19.25 10.30
CA THR A 14 -6.06 20.12 9.55
C THR A 14 -4.61 20.01 10.02
N ALA A 15 -4.35 19.88 11.33
CA ALA A 15 -3.00 19.70 11.84
C ALA A 15 -2.35 18.37 11.39
N SER A 16 -3.09 17.26 11.42
CA SER A 16 -2.57 15.95 11.00
C SER A 16 -2.32 15.85 9.48
N THR A 17 -3.11 16.55 8.66
CA THR A 17 -2.89 16.62 7.21
C THR A 17 -1.75 17.57 6.85
N GLN A 18 -1.58 18.66 7.60
CA GLN A 18 -0.47 19.59 7.42
C GLN A 18 0.88 18.96 7.81
N GLU A 19 0.96 18.29 8.97
CA GLU A 19 2.18 17.58 9.39
C GLU A 19 2.56 16.43 8.43
N GLY A 20 1.57 15.68 7.92
CA GLY A 20 1.81 14.65 6.93
C GLY A 20 2.41 15.21 5.63
N GLY A 21 1.90 16.36 5.18
CA GLY A 21 2.41 17.07 4.00
C GLY A 21 3.82 17.61 4.18
N GLU A 22 4.13 18.18 5.35
CA GLU A 22 5.47 18.70 5.67
C GLU A 22 6.52 17.58 5.73
N ARG A 23 6.21 16.46 6.39
CA ARG A 23 7.11 15.29 6.44
C ARG A 23 7.39 14.73 5.06
N GLN A 24 6.36 14.64 4.21
CA GLN A 24 6.49 14.18 2.83
C GLN A 24 7.36 15.13 2.00
N GLU A 25 7.17 16.44 2.13
CA GLU A 25 7.96 17.44 1.40
C GLU A 25 9.43 17.47 1.85
N LEU A 26 9.68 17.31 3.15
CA LEU A 26 11.04 17.18 3.68
C LEU A 26 11.74 15.92 3.14
N LEU A 27 11.07 14.77 3.14
CA LEU A 27 11.62 13.53 2.57
C LEU A 27 11.87 13.68 1.06
N LEU A 28 10.96 14.32 0.33
CA LEU A 28 11.13 14.59 -1.09
C LEU A 28 12.38 15.44 -1.36
N ARG A 29 12.60 16.48 -0.56
CA ARG A 29 13.81 17.33 -0.67
C ARG A 29 15.06 16.56 -0.27
N ALA A 30 15.03 15.81 0.82
CA ALA A 30 16.15 14.99 1.28
C ALA A 30 16.56 13.97 0.22
N LEU A 31 15.60 13.27 -0.39
CA LEU A 31 15.86 12.33 -1.48
C LEU A 31 16.46 13.01 -2.72
N ARG A 32 15.99 14.22 -3.08
CA ARG A 32 16.57 14.99 -4.21
C ARG A 32 18.02 15.40 -3.95
N VAL A 33 18.33 15.83 -2.72
CA VAL A 33 19.69 16.20 -2.31
C VAL A 33 20.59 14.97 -2.23
N ALA A 34 20.05 13.82 -1.80
CA ALA A 34 20.77 12.56 -1.69
C ALA A 34 20.98 11.86 -3.04
N ALA A 35 20.12 12.09 -4.03
CA ALA A 35 20.15 11.41 -5.33
C ALA A 35 21.51 11.45 -6.07
N PRO A 36 22.26 12.56 -6.12
CA PRO A 36 23.57 12.57 -6.78
C PRO A 36 24.71 11.97 -5.92
N ILE A 37 24.45 11.64 -4.65
CA ILE A 37 25.48 11.25 -3.69
C ILE A 37 25.45 9.74 -3.49
N GLY A 38 26.02 8.97 -4.44
CA GLY A 38 26.22 7.53 -4.30
C GLY A 38 25.01 6.77 -3.73
N ASP A 39 25.20 6.04 -2.62
CA ASP A 39 24.17 5.24 -1.93
C ASP A 39 23.41 6.03 -0.83
N THR A 40 23.56 7.35 -0.74
CA THR A 40 22.95 8.14 0.34
C THR A 40 21.43 8.07 0.35
N ALA A 41 20.78 7.98 -0.83
CA ALA A 41 19.33 7.80 -0.90
C ALA A 41 18.88 6.43 -0.36
N GLY A 42 19.67 5.38 -0.60
CA GLY A 42 19.42 4.04 -0.05
C GLY A 42 19.60 4.00 1.46
N GLN A 43 20.65 4.64 1.98
CA GLN A 43 20.91 4.77 3.41
C GLN A 43 19.82 5.57 4.14
N LEU A 44 19.33 6.67 3.52
CA LEU A 44 18.21 7.43 4.06
C LEU A 44 16.94 6.58 4.14
N ALA A 45 16.62 5.84 3.06
CA ALA A 45 15.45 4.95 3.05
C ALA A 45 15.56 3.87 4.13
N ARG A 46 16.75 3.26 4.31
CA ARG A 46 17.02 2.29 5.38
C ARG A 46 16.80 2.91 6.76
N ALA A 47 17.43 4.04 7.05
CA ALA A 47 17.33 4.70 8.35
C ALA A 47 15.88 5.07 8.70
N VAL A 48 15.11 5.56 7.72
CA VAL A 48 13.68 5.87 7.90
C VAL A 48 12.87 4.61 8.24
N VAL A 49 13.09 3.52 7.52
CA VAL A 49 12.37 2.26 7.75
C VAL A 49 12.74 1.65 9.09
N GLU A 50 14.03 1.57 9.41
CA GLU A 50 14.52 1.00 10.67
C GLU A 50 14.02 1.79 11.89
N ASP A 51 14.06 3.14 11.85
CA ASP A 51 13.53 3.98 12.94
C ASP A 51 12.01 3.76 13.14
N ASP A 52 11.24 3.73 12.05
CA ASP A 52 9.78 3.58 12.12
C ASP A 52 9.39 2.18 12.67
N VAL A 53 10.06 1.12 12.22
CA VAL A 53 9.88 -0.24 12.77
C VAL A 53 10.33 -0.30 14.23
N GLN A 54 11.44 0.34 14.58
CA GLN A 54 11.98 0.32 15.94
C GLN A 54 11.07 1.06 16.94
N ARG A 55 10.37 2.11 16.52
CA ARG A 55 9.39 2.82 17.38
C ARG A 55 8.05 2.11 17.49
N THR A 56 7.68 1.31 16.49
CA THR A 56 6.42 0.57 16.47
C THR A 56 6.33 -0.37 17.68
N GLN A 57 5.23 -0.35 18.42
CA GLN A 57 5.09 -1.16 19.65
C GLN A 57 4.51 -2.55 19.38
N VAL A 58 3.62 -2.67 18.40
CA VAL A 58 2.93 -3.91 18.06
C VAL A 58 2.88 -4.11 16.54
N PRO A 59 2.89 -5.37 16.04
CA PRO A 59 2.92 -5.67 14.60
C PRO A 59 1.80 -5.03 13.79
N SER A 60 0.60 -4.88 14.36
CA SER A 60 -0.57 -4.30 13.69
C SER A 60 -0.44 -2.80 13.38
N LEU A 61 0.54 -2.13 14.00
CA LEU A 61 0.85 -0.72 13.75
C LEU A 61 1.97 -0.52 12.73
N LEU A 62 2.62 -1.61 12.27
CA LEU A 62 3.55 -1.53 11.16
C LEU A 62 2.82 -0.95 9.93
N VAL A 63 3.54 -0.15 9.17
CA VAL A 63 3.01 0.43 7.93
C VAL A 63 1.76 1.31 8.13
N SER A 64 1.70 1.98 9.29
CA SER A 64 0.60 2.90 9.61
C SER A 64 0.50 4.06 8.62
N ALA A 65 -0.71 4.60 8.45
CA ALA A 65 -0.97 5.68 7.47
C ALA A 65 -0.15 6.94 7.72
N ASN A 66 0.28 7.15 8.96
CA ASN A 66 1.02 8.34 9.39
C ASN A 66 2.50 8.05 9.67
N GLY A 67 2.98 6.83 9.37
CA GLY A 67 4.36 6.45 9.58
C GLY A 67 5.30 7.01 8.51
N LEU A 68 6.58 7.11 8.85
CA LEU A 68 7.58 7.75 7.99
C LEU A 68 7.82 6.97 6.69
N HIS A 69 7.68 5.64 6.71
CA HIS A 69 7.73 4.79 5.52
C HIS A 69 6.63 5.16 4.49
N THR A 70 5.44 5.61 4.95
CA THR A 70 4.33 5.99 4.05
C THR A 70 4.69 7.31 3.36
N ALA A 71 5.23 8.27 4.11
CA ALA A 71 5.73 9.51 3.53
C ALA A 71 6.90 9.27 2.56
N LEU A 72 7.79 8.32 2.88
CA LEU A 72 8.90 7.89 2.01
C LEU A 72 8.37 7.31 0.68
N VAL A 73 7.44 6.36 0.74
CA VAL A 73 6.84 5.77 -0.47
C VAL A 73 6.13 6.82 -1.31
N GLN A 74 5.38 7.74 -0.69
CA GLN A 74 4.73 8.82 -1.42
C GLN A 74 5.74 9.80 -2.06
N ALA A 75 6.87 10.08 -1.40
CA ALA A 75 7.94 10.89 -1.97
C ALA A 75 8.60 10.18 -3.18
N LEU A 76 8.87 8.87 -3.06
CA LEU A 76 9.39 8.04 -4.16
C LEU A 76 8.43 8.00 -5.35
N MET A 77 7.12 7.84 -5.08
CA MET A 77 6.08 7.89 -6.11
C MET A 77 6.06 9.24 -6.84
N ARG A 78 6.26 10.35 -6.13
CA ARG A 78 6.32 11.70 -6.73
C ARG A 78 7.59 11.91 -7.55
N LEU A 79 8.73 11.37 -7.11
CA LEU A 79 10.00 11.42 -7.86
C LEU A 79 9.95 10.58 -9.14
N SER A 80 9.26 9.44 -9.08
CA SER A 80 9.10 8.53 -10.22
C SER A 80 8.06 9.01 -11.24
N GLY A 81 7.32 10.07 -10.93
CA GLY A 81 6.29 10.63 -11.81
C GLY A 81 5.02 9.77 -11.89
N SER A 82 4.26 9.93 -12.97
CA SER A 82 2.97 9.24 -13.14
C SER A 82 3.14 7.74 -13.40
N SER A 83 4.29 7.30 -13.91
CA SER A 83 4.53 5.92 -14.36
C SER A 83 4.76 4.89 -13.24
N PHE A 84 4.72 5.27 -11.96
CA PHE A 84 5.15 4.36 -10.87
C PHE A 84 4.35 3.05 -10.78
N MET A 85 3.05 3.10 -11.06
CA MET A 85 2.12 1.96 -11.10
C MET A 85 0.96 2.17 -12.08
N GLU A 86 0.97 3.27 -12.84
CA GLU A 86 -0.18 3.74 -13.62
C GLU A 86 -0.58 2.73 -14.70
N LYS A 87 0.39 2.12 -15.38
CA LYS A 87 0.14 1.09 -16.41
C LYS A 87 -0.56 -0.13 -15.80
N GLU A 88 -0.02 -0.63 -14.70
CA GLU A 88 -0.48 -1.82 -13.99
C GLU A 88 -1.88 -1.61 -13.41
N THR A 89 -2.11 -0.49 -12.73
CA THR A 89 -3.44 -0.17 -12.19
C THR A 89 -4.45 0.16 -13.29
N SER A 90 -4.02 0.72 -14.43
CA SER A 90 -4.92 0.93 -15.58
C SER A 90 -5.38 -0.38 -16.22
N MET A 91 -4.51 -1.39 -16.28
CA MET A 91 -4.91 -2.72 -16.77
C MET A 91 -5.94 -3.36 -15.85
N LEU A 92 -5.71 -3.31 -14.53
CA LEU A 92 -6.65 -3.84 -13.53
C LEU A 92 -8.01 -3.12 -13.58
N VAL A 93 -8.02 -1.79 -13.70
CA VAL A 93 -9.26 -1.01 -13.84
C VAL A 93 -10.04 -1.43 -15.09
N LYS A 94 -9.36 -1.51 -16.25
CA LYS A 94 -10.00 -1.95 -17.50
C LYS A 94 -10.56 -3.38 -17.40
N GLU A 95 -9.85 -4.28 -16.77
CA GLU A 95 -10.28 -5.67 -16.56
C GLU A 95 -11.57 -5.73 -15.73
N VAL A 96 -11.63 -4.99 -14.62
CA VAL A 96 -12.79 -4.93 -13.72
C VAL A 96 -13.99 -4.21 -14.37
N GLU A 97 -13.74 -3.17 -15.16
CA GLU A 97 -14.78 -2.48 -15.92
C GLU A 97 -15.34 -3.34 -17.07
N ALA A 98 -14.51 -4.19 -17.69
CA ALA A 98 -14.94 -5.09 -18.75
C ALA A 98 -15.74 -6.30 -18.25
N MET A 99 -15.80 -6.56 -16.94
CA MET A 99 -16.57 -7.68 -16.38
C MET A 99 -18.06 -7.55 -16.75
N LYS A 100 -18.68 -8.64 -17.17
CA LYS A 100 -20.14 -8.60 -17.43
C LYS A 100 -20.86 -8.45 -16.08
N PRO A 101 -21.86 -7.56 -15.97
CA PRO A 101 -22.68 -7.52 -14.77
C PRO A 101 -23.35 -8.88 -14.60
N SER A 102 -22.97 -9.59 -13.53
CA SER A 102 -23.66 -10.84 -13.16
C SER A 102 -25.05 -10.48 -12.65
N PRO A 103 -26.11 -11.25 -13.02
CA PRO A 103 -27.45 -11.07 -12.46
C PRO A 103 -27.49 -11.31 -10.94
N THR A 104 -26.44 -11.94 -10.38
CA THR A 104 -26.22 -12.08 -8.94
C THR A 104 -24.98 -11.29 -8.52
N SER A 105 -25.08 -10.52 -7.45
CA SER A 105 -23.96 -9.73 -6.88
C SER A 105 -22.75 -10.62 -6.49
N SER A 106 -22.99 -11.89 -6.17
CA SER A 106 -21.95 -12.86 -5.82
C SER A 106 -21.01 -13.23 -6.98
N GLY A 107 -21.51 -13.30 -8.21
CA GLY A 107 -20.70 -13.64 -9.39
C GLY A 107 -19.71 -12.54 -9.80
N THR A 108 -20.14 -11.27 -9.68
CA THR A 108 -19.29 -10.10 -9.93
C THR A 108 -18.21 -9.97 -8.85
N SER A 109 -18.55 -10.21 -7.57
CA SER A 109 -17.58 -10.22 -6.48
C SER A 109 -16.51 -11.30 -6.70
N SER A 110 -16.90 -12.52 -7.05
CA SER A 110 -15.96 -13.63 -7.32
C SER A 110 -14.96 -13.32 -8.43
N SER A 111 -15.42 -12.74 -9.55
CA SER A 111 -14.55 -12.38 -10.68
C SER A 111 -13.56 -11.26 -10.32
N MET A 112 -14.01 -10.27 -9.56
CA MET A 112 -13.16 -9.19 -9.05
C MET A 112 -12.07 -9.70 -8.11
N HIS A 113 -12.41 -10.69 -7.28
CA HIS A 113 -11.46 -11.34 -6.39
C HIS A 113 -10.35 -12.08 -7.16
N VAL A 114 -10.70 -12.83 -8.21
CA VAL A 114 -9.72 -13.53 -9.06
C VAL A 114 -8.78 -12.53 -9.75
N ALA A 115 -9.31 -11.42 -10.25
CA ALA A 115 -8.49 -10.37 -10.87
C ALA A 115 -7.50 -9.75 -9.88
N VAL A 116 -7.94 -9.44 -8.65
CA VAL A 116 -7.06 -8.93 -7.59
C VAL A 116 -6.00 -9.95 -7.18
N GLU A 117 -6.37 -11.22 -7.05
CA GLU A 117 -5.42 -12.28 -6.71
C GLU A 117 -4.33 -12.44 -7.78
N SER A 118 -4.73 -12.47 -9.06
CA SER A 118 -3.81 -12.55 -10.20
C SER A 118 -2.88 -11.33 -10.26
N PHE A 119 -3.42 -10.14 -10.03
CA PHE A 119 -2.67 -8.89 -9.99
C PHE A 119 -1.61 -8.88 -8.86
N LEU A 120 -2.00 -9.27 -7.65
CA LEU A 120 -1.09 -9.36 -6.52
C LEU A 120 -0.02 -10.43 -6.74
N LYS A 121 -0.38 -11.60 -7.28
CA LYS A 121 0.59 -12.66 -7.65
C LYS A 121 1.62 -12.17 -8.67
N SER A 122 1.18 -11.45 -9.70
CA SER A 122 2.06 -10.88 -10.73
C SER A 122 3.04 -9.85 -10.15
N MET A 123 2.58 -9.04 -9.20
CA MET A 123 3.40 -8.04 -8.53
C MET A 123 4.43 -8.65 -7.59
N ILE A 124 4.03 -9.65 -6.79
CA ILE A 124 4.93 -10.40 -5.91
C ILE A 124 6.00 -11.11 -6.74
N HIS A 125 5.60 -11.73 -7.85
CA HIS A 125 6.55 -12.33 -8.79
C HIS A 125 7.56 -11.28 -9.29
N SER A 126 7.09 -10.09 -9.65
CA SER A 126 7.93 -9.02 -10.18
C SER A 126 8.93 -8.47 -9.16
N LEU A 127 8.50 -8.32 -7.91
CA LEU A 127 9.38 -8.00 -6.78
C LEU A 127 10.48 -9.06 -6.62
N ARG A 128 10.15 -10.34 -6.83
CA ARG A 128 11.08 -11.47 -6.69
C ARG A 128 12.13 -11.55 -7.80
N VAL A 129 11.72 -11.42 -9.06
CA VAL A 129 12.63 -11.59 -10.21
C VAL A 129 13.25 -10.27 -10.69
N GLY A 130 13.04 -9.17 -9.96
CA GLY A 130 13.56 -7.85 -10.33
C GLY A 130 13.00 -7.32 -11.65
N GLN A 131 11.78 -7.72 -12.02
CA GLN A 131 11.15 -7.35 -13.29
C GLN A 131 10.49 -5.97 -13.25
N ALA A 132 10.40 -5.34 -14.43
CA ALA A 132 9.99 -3.96 -14.68
C ALA A 132 8.57 -3.55 -14.26
N LEU A 133 7.77 -4.46 -13.69
CA LEU A 133 6.42 -4.17 -13.20
C LEU A 133 6.42 -3.40 -11.88
N VAL A 134 7.49 -3.50 -11.08
CA VAL A 134 7.62 -2.76 -9.83
C VAL A 134 8.83 -1.85 -9.89
N HIS A 135 8.62 -0.57 -9.58
CA HIS A 135 9.71 0.40 -9.55
C HIS A 135 10.82 -0.06 -8.58
N PRO A 136 12.11 -0.03 -8.97
CA PRO A 136 13.20 -0.54 -8.14
C PRO A 136 13.23 0.02 -6.72
N SER A 137 12.92 1.32 -6.56
CA SER A 137 12.85 1.94 -5.23
C SER A 137 11.71 1.39 -4.36
N LEU A 138 10.60 0.94 -4.94
CA LEU A 138 9.53 0.28 -4.18
C LEU A 138 10.00 -1.08 -3.68
N ALA A 139 10.65 -1.85 -4.56
CA ALA A 139 11.22 -3.14 -4.20
C ALA A 139 12.21 -2.98 -3.04
N SER A 140 13.13 -2.02 -3.12
CA SER A 140 14.06 -1.71 -2.02
C SER A 140 13.36 -1.40 -0.70
N VAL A 141 12.31 -0.56 -0.71
CA VAL A 141 11.56 -0.24 0.51
C VAL A 141 10.83 -1.47 1.07
N CYS A 142 10.23 -2.31 0.21
CA CYS A 142 9.62 -3.57 0.63
C CYS A 142 10.63 -4.50 1.31
N HIS A 143 11.83 -4.65 0.76
CA HIS A 143 12.90 -5.45 1.37
C HIS A 143 13.36 -4.89 2.71
N LEU A 144 13.55 -3.57 2.81
CA LEU A 144 13.96 -2.93 4.06
C LEU A 144 12.90 -3.12 5.16
N ILE A 145 11.62 -2.98 4.83
CA ILE A 145 10.52 -3.17 5.80
C ILE A 145 10.47 -4.63 6.24
N TYR A 146 10.57 -5.57 5.29
CA TYR A 146 10.59 -6.99 5.61
C TYR A 146 11.71 -7.32 6.58
N ALA A 147 12.96 -6.96 6.24
CA ALA A 147 14.13 -7.27 7.04
C ALA A 147 14.03 -6.68 8.46
N ALA A 148 13.65 -5.41 8.57
CA ALA A 148 13.52 -4.76 9.88
C ALA A 148 12.37 -5.35 10.71
N ALA A 149 11.22 -5.61 10.10
CA ALA A 149 10.06 -6.16 10.79
C ALA A 149 10.25 -7.63 11.18
N GLU A 150 10.97 -8.42 10.39
CA GLU A 150 11.27 -9.82 10.69
C GLU A 150 12.11 -9.92 11.96
N VAL A 151 13.17 -9.12 12.04
CA VAL A 151 14.07 -9.09 13.21
C VAL A 151 13.30 -8.77 14.50
N LYS A 152 12.32 -7.87 14.43
CA LYS A 152 11.62 -7.37 15.62
C LYS A 152 10.35 -8.15 15.99
N PHE A 153 9.56 -8.52 14.99
CA PHE A 153 8.20 -9.04 15.17
C PHE A 153 7.98 -10.41 14.53
N GLY A 154 9.01 -10.95 13.86
CA GLY A 154 8.95 -12.23 13.20
C GLY A 154 8.38 -12.18 11.78
N ILE A 155 8.55 -13.32 11.12
CA ILE A 155 8.31 -13.51 9.68
C ILE A 155 6.88 -13.14 9.25
N LEU A 156 5.86 -13.54 10.02
CA LEU A 156 4.46 -13.25 9.67
C LEU A 156 4.15 -11.75 9.71
N ALA A 157 4.64 -11.04 10.73
CA ALA A 157 4.46 -9.60 10.85
C ALA A 157 5.14 -8.84 9.70
N ALA A 158 6.33 -9.27 9.30
CA ALA A 158 7.07 -8.71 8.16
C ALA A 158 6.29 -8.85 6.84
N GLN A 159 5.71 -10.03 6.61
CA GLN A 159 4.89 -10.27 5.42
C GLN A 159 3.64 -9.40 5.40
N ASN A 160 2.95 -9.34 6.52
CA ASN A 160 1.72 -8.57 6.65
C ASN A 160 2.00 -7.07 6.46
N ALA A 161 3.12 -6.57 6.98
CA ALA A 161 3.58 -5.20 6.75
C ALA A 161 3.81 -4.90 5.26
N VAL A 162 4.55 -5.76 4.54
CA VAL A 162 4.81 -5.56 3.10
C VAL A 162 3.51 -5.64 2.28
N GLY A 163 2.63 -6.61 2.58
CA GLY A 163 1.32 -6.73 1.95
C GLY A 163 0.48 -5.47 2.14
N THR A 164 0.41 -4.95 3.36
CA THR A 164 -0.29 -3.71 3.68
C THR A 164 0.31 -2.51 2.98
N LEU A 165 1.65 -2.41 2.88
CA LEU A 165 2.29 -1.32 2.15
C LEU A 165 1.84 -1.31 0.69
N LEU A 166 2.01 -2.45 0.01
CA LEU A 166 1.68 -2.59 -1.39
C LEU A 166 0.21 -2.28 -1.63
N VAL A 167 -0.68 -2.91 -0.87
CA VAL A 167 -2.13 -2.77 -1.08
C VAL A 167 -2.62 -1.38 -0.69
N SER A 168 -2.34 -0.92 0.53
CA SER A 168 -2.94 0.31 1.06
C SER A 168 -2.21 1.59 0.72
N ARG A 169 -0.89 1.54 0.48
CA ARG A 169 -0.08 2.75 0.24
C ARG A 169 0.32 2.94 -1.21
N VAL A 170 0.30 1.87 -2.00
CA VAL A 170 0.73 1.92 -3.41
C VAL A 170 -0.42 1.65 -4.36
N ILE A 171 -1.05 0.48 -4.27
CA ILE A 171 -2.05 0.00 -5.24
C ILE A 171 -3.32 0.82 -5.12
N THR A 172 -3.96 0.87 -3.95
CA THR A 172 -5.23 1.60 -3.78
C THR A 172 -5.08 3.08 -4.19
N PRO A 173 -4.06 3.84 -3.74
CA PRO A 173 -3.90 5.22 -4.18
C PRO A 173 -3.61 5.37 -5.68
N SER A 174 -2.86 4.44 -6.28
CA SER A 174 -2.59 4.49 -7.73
C SER A 174 -3.84 4.20 -8.57
N LEU A 175 -4.65 3.24 -8.13
CA LEU A 175 -5.92 2.89 -8.72
C LEU A 175 -6.91 4.07 -8.71
N LEU A 176 -7.00 4.77 -7.57
CA LEU A 176 -7.83 5.97 -7.44
C LEU A 176 -7.31 7.16 -8.28
N ARG A 177 -6.01 7.23 -8.58
CA ARG A 177 -5.45 8.26 -9.49
C ARG A 177 -5.77 7.99 -10.96
N VAL A 178 -5.77 6.73 -11.37
CA VAL A 178 -6.12 6.33 -12.74
C VAL A 178 -7.61 6.56 -13.01
N GLN A 179 -8.44 6.41 -11.99
CA GLN A 179 -9.85 6.76 -12.03
C GLN A 179 -10.02 8.29 -12.01
N ARG A 180 -9.75 8.97 -13.14
CA ARG A 180 -10.03 10.42 -13.25
C ARG A 180 -11.54 10.70 -13.22
N PRO A 181 -11.99 11.72 -12.47
CA PRO A 181 -13.41 12.05 -12.33
C PRO A 181 -14.06 12.65 -13.59
N ASP A 182 -13.28 12.91 -14.63
CA ASP A 182 -13.69 13.66 -15.83
C ASP A 182 -14.70 12.90 -16.72
N ALA A 183 -14.97 11.62 -16.44
CA ALA A 183 -15.89 10.76 -17.20
C ALA A 183 -17.25 10.48 -16.54
N GLY A 184 -17.62 11.20 -15.47
CA GLY A 184 -18.94 11.08 -14.84
C GLY A 184 -18.98 10.07 -13.69
N GLY A 185 -18.45 10.49 -12.53
CA GLY A 185 -18.58 9.75 -11.28
C GLY A 185 -17.60 8.59 -11.13
N ALA A 186 -17.32 8.21 -9.88
CA ALA A 186 -16.52 7.03 -9.60
C ALA A 186 -17.31 5.77 -10.01
N SER A 187 -16.81 5.04 -11.02
CA SER A 187 -17.27 3.68 -11.36
C SER A 187 -17.50 2.88 -10.06
N GLU A 188 -18.74 2.40 -9.88
CA GLU A 188 -19.18 1.65 -8.69
C GLU A 188 -18.26 0.45 -8.43
N ARG A 189 -17.84 -0.22 -9.50
CA ARG A 189 -16.93 -1.37 -9.44
C ARG A 189 -15.52 -1.02 -8.99
N VAL A 190 -15.01 0.14 -9.36
CA VAL A 190 -13.68 0.60 -8.92
C VAL A 190 -13.74 1.03 -7.45
N SER A 191 -14.88 1.56 -7.00
CA SER A 191 -15.13 1.81 -5.57
C SER A 191 -15.20 0.51 -4.77
N GLU A 192 -15.89 -0.52 -5.28
CA GLU A 192 -15.91 -1.86 -4.70
C GLU A 192 -14.52 -2.51 -4.66
N LEU A 193 -13.74 -2.37 -5.74
CA LEU A 193 -12.37 -2.83 -5.84
C LEU A 193 -11.46 -2.15 -4.81
N SER A 194 -11.57 -0.83 -4.64
CA SER A 194 -10.85 -0.10 -3.60
C SER A 194 -11.22 -0.61 -2.20
N ARG A 195 -12.52 -0.84 -1.92
CA ARG A 195 -12.97 -1.40 -0.63
C ARG A 195 -12.45 -2.82 -0.41
N LEU A 196 -12.41 -3.64 -1.47
CA LEU A 196 -11.84 -4.98 -1.43
C LEU A 196 -10.36 -4.95 -1.07
N LEU A 197 -9.56 -4.12 -1.74
CA LEU A 197 -8.14 -3.96 -1.46
C LEU A 197 -7.90 -3.48 -0.01
N GLN A 198 -8.67 -2.50 0.46
CA GLN A 198 -8.55 -2.04 1.85
C GLN A 198 -8.92 -3.13 2.88
N ARG A 199 -9.93 -3.96 2.60
CA ARG A 199 -10.24 -5.14 3.42
C ARG A 199 -9.06 -6.11 3.46
N ILE A 200 -8.49 -6.44 2.30
CA ILE A 200 -7.32 -7.34 2.20
C ILE A 200 -6.17 -6.85 3.09
N ALA A 201 -5.82 -5.56 3.03
CA ALA A 201 -4.76 -5.00 3.85
C ALA A 201 -5.10 -4.97 5.35
N HIS A 202 -6.37 -4.72 5.69
CA HIS A 202 -6.82 -4.75 7.08
C HIS A 202 -6.68 -6.16 7.67
N PHE A 203 -7.12 -7.20 6.95
CA PHE A 203 -7.02 -8.58 7.42
C PHE A 203 -5.57 -9.04 7.62
N ALA A 204 -4.62 -8.56 6.83
CA ALA A 204 -3.20 -8.86 7.03
C ALA A 204 -2.72 -8.50 8.45
N HIS A 205 -3.27 -7.47 9.12
CA HIS A 205 -2.85 -7.09 10.48
C HIS A 205 -3.69 -7.68 11.63
N HIS A 206 -4.82 -8.33 11.33
CA HIS A 206 -5.87 -8.66 12.32
C HIS A 206 -6.27 -10.14 12.33
N ASP A 207 -5.36 -11.04 11.96
CA ASP A 207 -5.60 -12.48 11.70
C ASP A 207 -6.12 -13.32 12.89
N ASP A 208 -6.50 -12.72 14.01
CA ASP A 208 -7.17 -13.40 15.14
C ASP A 208 -8.70 -13.52 14.98
N GLU A 209 -9.36 -12.68 14.17
CA GLU A 209 -10.84 -12.62 14.11
C GLU A 209 -11.48 -13.21 12.82
N ALA A 210 -10.69 -13.59 11.81
CA ALA A 210 -11.19 -13.89 10.46
C ALA A 210 -11.81 -15.29 10.25
N ARG A 211 -12.26 -15.99 11.30
CA ARG A 211 -12.81 -17.38 11.20
C ARG A 211 -14.18 -17.50 10.52
N GLY A 212 -14.77 -16.41 9.99
CA GLY A 212 -16.16 -16.41 9.50
C GLY A 212 -16.45 -15.78 8.14
N GLN A 213 -15.46 -15.20 7.46
CA GLN A 213 -15.67 -14.63 6.12
C GLN A 213 -14.68 -15.27 5.15
N THR A 214 -15.22 -15.92 4.10
CA THR A 214 -14.49 -16.39 2.93
C THR A 214 -13.91 -15.19 2.19
N LEU A 215 -12.82 -14.65 2.72
CA LEU A 215 -11.91 -13.82 1.96
C LEU A 215 -11.33 -14.72 0.85
N PRO A 216 -11.18 -14.19 -0.37
CA PRO A 216 -10.62 -14.96 -1.48
C PRO A 216 -9.18 -15.23 -1.12
N ASP A 217 -8.88 -16.51 -0.91
CA ASP A 217 -7.58 -17.14 -0.64
C ASP A 217 -6.42 -16.20 -0.28
N LEU A 218 -6.66 -15.27 0.65
CA LEU A 218 -5.71 -14.25 1.09
C LEU A 218 -4.53 -14.95 1.76
N ASN A 219 -4.80 -16.11 2.35
CA ASN A 219 -3.83 -17.07 2.82
C ASN A 219 -2.83 -17.49 1.72
N GLN A 220 -3.21 -17.68 0.46
CA GLN A 220 -2.24 -17.97 -0.62
C GLN A 220 -1.37 -16.75 -0.96
N VAL A 221 -1.93 -15.55 -0.96
CA VAL A 221 -1.20 -14.30 -1.22
C VAL A 221 -0.20 -14.03 -0.09
N LEU A 222 -0.64 -14.12 1.18
CA LEU A 222 0.21 -13.99 2.35
C LEU A 222 1.28 -15.10 2.44
N LYS A 223 0.92 -16.37 2.12
CA LYS A 223 1.90 -17.47 1.98
C LYS A 223 2.92 -17.24 0.86
N HIS A 224 2.59 -16.49 -0.19
CA HIS A 224 3.55 -16.10 -1.23
C HIS A 224 4.43 -14.92 -0.83
N VAL A 225 3.92 -13.97 -0.03
CA VAL A 225 4.80 -13.01 0.64
C VAL A 225 5.75 -13.75 1.61
N ALA A 226 5.31 -14.89 2.17
CA ALA A 226 6.16 -15.76 2.97
C ALA A 226 7.30 -16.46 2.21
N SER A 227 7.11 -16.76 0.93
CA SER A 227 8.16 -17.36 0.10
C SER A 227 9.19 -16.35 -0.42
N LEU A 228 9.02 -15.05 -0.15
CA LEU A 228 10.08 -14.04 -0.33
C LEU A 228 11.30 -14.27 0.58
N ARG A 229 11.21 -15.20 1.54
CA ARG A 229 12.31 -15.70 2.38
C ARG A 229 13.46 -16.35 1.59
N GLU A 230 13.21 -16.82 0.38
CA GLU A 230 14.17 -17.61 -0.43
C GLU A 230 14.94 -16.78 -1.47
N LEU A 231 15.05 -15.47 -1.27
CA LEU A 231 15.81 -14.54 -2.12
C LEU A 231 16.81 -13.76 -1.28
#